data_AF-Q2IDX7-F1
#
_entry.id   AF-Q2IDX7-F1
#
_cell.length_a   1.000
_cell.length_b   1.000
_cell.length_c   1.000
_cell.angle_alpha   90.00
_cell.angle_beta   90.00
_cell.angle_gamma   90.00
#
_symmetry.space_group_name_H-M   'P 1'
#
loop_
_entity.id
_entity.type
_entity.pdbx_description
1 polymer ?
#
loop_
_entity_poly.entity_id
_entity_poly.type
_entity_poly.pdbx_seq_one_letter_code
_entity_poly.pdbx_strand_id
1 'polypeptide(L)'
;MIRLHLRTFTSLACALALAACSGGDGGSPSAAIPAIGARGGTGRTGAGGAGGAFIVSVTPGGGAVVHPGVAPPGLAIPTVPAPDLGENPRTIAADTALAPVAGELLGDDGANPATGLWVKAGATLTLDPGESFEAYVEVSGAIRVDGTIRPPVLEADQSTAAISLRAAALHVSPGGRIDGTPPDSAADGLASGGVMVRVSGAIVNAGAIVARGGRGLSGGHAGELDLATANGPVVNSGIIDGSGGEGTDGSGGYAIAASLWGNWGEGGTCDAHNTGRILARGGDGTSGGGDGGYVYLSGCSVGDTFSAGELDASGGAATVDGPGGGAAAVDLEASDGRALAIGLLRARGGRAQSGPGGPGGAVDVYATGSTDAVRAVVLAQLDAGGGDGTVGGDAGAVVVRQEGFADGDVRVEVGTGAVDASGGDGADGGGNGGWIGVDGASVPTLAAAAPVAADGIRMEAALRAAGGAGGAGEGGVGGHVQLAGSQVACGAVTVDGGASAAMAGGIGGSVELLSSTAPTLVTAPLTARGGAGTPAGAAGAVTIDGEGKTLDGGVYRP
;
A
#
# COMPACT_ATOMS: atom_id res chain seq x y z
N MET A 1 62.24 16.05 -24.55
CA MET A 1 61.94 14.75 -25.19
C MET A 1 60.57 14.31 -24.68
N ILE A 2 59.57 14.45 -25.53
CA ILE A 2 58.15 14.19 -25.26
C ILE A 2 57.87 12.74 -25.62
N ARG A 3 57.31 11.95 -24.69
CA ARG A 3 56.52 10.76 -25.02
C ARG A 3 55.26 10.76 -24.17
N LEU A 4 54.20 11.22 -24.83
CA LEU A 4 52.81 11.04 -24.48
C LEU A 4 52.45 9.57 -24.80
N HIS A 5 51.85 8.84 -23.85
CA HIS A 5 50.96 7.73 -24.18
C HIS A 5 49.72 7.79 -23.29
N LEU A 6 48.62 8.04 -24.00
CA LEU A 6 47.23 8.16 -23.62
C LEU A 6 46.61 6.77 -23.43
N ARG A 7 45.52 6.69 -22.63
CA ARG A 7 44.54 5.61 -22.34
C ARG A 7 44.63 5.19 -20.86
N THR A 8 43.62 5.33 -20.01
CA THR A 8 42.16 5.36 -20.23
C THR A 8 41.47 6.03 -19.04
N PHE A 9 40.61 7.01 -19.32
CA PHE A 9 39.60 7.54 -18.41
C PHE A 9 38.41 6.56 -18.40
N THR A 10 38.04 5.97 -17.26
CA THR A 10 36.65 5.60 -16.93
C THR A 10 36.51 5.22 -15.46
N SER A 11 36.14 6.20 -14.62
CA SER A 11 35.51 5.95 -13.31
C SER A 11 34.84 7.24 -12.83
N LEU A 12 33.85 7.71 -13.60
CA LEU A 12 32.98 8.82 -13.20
C LEU A 12 31.53 8.46 -13.52
N ALA A 13 30.97 7.53 -12.75
CA ALA A 13 29.54 7.25 -12.67
C ALA A 13 29.26 6.31 -11.48
N CYS A 14 29.47 6.78 -10.25
CA CYS A 14 28.95 6.12 -9.03
C CYS A 14 28.93 7.04 -7.79
N ALA A 15 29.10 8.36 -7.94
CA ALA A 15 29.28 9.28 -6.82
C ALA A 15 28.23 10.40 -6.73
N LEU A 16 26.98 10.11 -7.13
CA LEU A 16 25.84 11.02 -6.95
C LEU A 16 24.65 10.27 -6.32
N ALA A 17 24.86 9.80 -5.09
CA ALA A 17 23.77 9.47 -4.14
C ALA A 17 24.23 9.48 -2.67
N LEU A 18 25.37 10.10 -2.33
CA LEU A 18 25.99 9.97 -0.99
C LEU A 18 26.56 11.30 -0.45
N ALA A 19 25.99 12.42 -0.86
CA ALA A 19 26.30 13.74 -0.29
C ALA A 19 25.01 14.40 0.23
N ALA A 20 24.47 13.84 1.32
CA ALA A 20 23.47 14.50 2.17
C ALA A 20 23.56 13.97 3.61
N CYS A 21 24.75 14.08 4.22
CA CYS A 21 24.93 14.04 5.68
C CYS A 21 25.70 15.30 6.09
N SER A 22 25.07 16.45 6.00
CA SER A 22 25.52 17.68 6.66
C SER A 22 24.38 18.21 7.50
N GLY A 23 24.63 18.36 8.80
CA GLY A 23 23.63 18.66 9.81
C GLY A 23 22.79 19.90 9.51
N GLY A 24 21.53 19.81 9.87
CA GLY A 24 20.54 20.87 9.79
C GLY A 24 19.17 20.26 10.08
N ASP A 25 18.56 20.70 11.17
CA ASP A 25 17.22 20.30 11.60
C ASP A 25 16.24 20.50 10.44
N GLY A 26 15.75 19.42 9.84
CA GLY A 26 14.98 19.52 8.61
C GLY A 26 14.72 18.16 8.00
N GLY A 27 13.44 17.83 7.86
CA GLY A 27 12.98 16.54 7.38
C GLY A 27 13.23 16.30 5.88
N SER A 28 13.49 15.03 5.58
CA SER A 28 13.21 14.24 4.36
C SER A 28 13.70 14.75 2.99
N PRO A 29 13.93 13.88 1.97
CA PRO A 29 13.52 12.49 1.85
C PRO A 29 14.59 11.47 1.42
N SER A 30 14.20 10.22 1.65
CA SER A 30 14.79 8.95 1.26
C SER A 30 14.65 8.69 -0.25
N ALA A 31 15.71 8.17 -0.87
CA ALA A 31 15.64 7.38 -2.11
C ALA A 31 16.21 5.98 -1.83
N ALA A 32 15.41 4.96 -2.14
CA ALA A 32 15.65 3.55 -1.80
C ALA A 32 16.64 2.87 -2.76
N ILE A 33 17.67 2.23 -2.18
CA ILE A 33 18.39 1.03 -2.69
C ILE A 33 18.82 0.22 -1.43
N PRO A 34 19.06 -1.10 -1.53
CA PRO A 34 18.49 -2.09 -0.60
C PRO A 34 18.89 -1.78 0.85
N ALA A 35 17.93 -1.37 1.68
CA ALA A 35 18.25 -0.75 2.96
C ALA A 35 18.74 -1.79 3.96
N ILE A 36 20.05 -1.91 4.07
CA ILE A 36 20.68 -2.42 5.27
C ILE A 36 20.38 -1.41 6.38
N GLY A 37 19.33 -1.67 7.14
CA GLY A 37 18.82 -0.79 8.17
C GLY A 37 19.44 -1.09 9.53
N ALA A 38 20.18 -0.13 10.09
CA ALA A 38 20.55 -0.16 11.49
C ALA A 38 19.59 0.77 12.25
N ARG A 39 18.43 0.23 12.64
CA ARG A 39 17.41 1.01 13.36
C ARG A 39 17.66 0.95 14.86
N GLY A 40 17.39 2.07 15.51
CA GLY A 40 17.27 2.18 16.96
C GLY A 40 15.91 1.65 17.42
N GLY A 41 15.85 0.96 18.57
CA GLY A 41 14.58 0.50 19.15
C GLY A 41 13.83 1.63 19.85
N THR A 42 12.50 1.59 19.91
CA THR A 42 11.67 2.52 20.70
C THR A 42 11.58 2.04 22.15
N GLY A 43 11.96 2.88 23.12
CA GLY A 43 11.80 2.58 24.54
C GLY A 43 10.42 2.98 25.06
N ARG A 44 9.73 2.09 25.79
CA ARG A 44 8.42 2.40 26.42
C ARG A 44 8.53 3.42 27.57
N THR A 45 9.71 3.60 28.16
CA THR A 45 9.93 4.48 29.34
C THR A 45 11.22 5.31 29.28
N GLY A 46 11.84 5.44 28.11
CA GLY A 46 13.09 6.19 27.92
C GLY A 46 13.44 6.42 26.44
N ALA A 47 14.50 7.20 26.17
CA ALA A 47 14.98 7.41 24.81
C ALA A 47 15.35 6.06 24.17
N GLY A 48 14.76 5.78 23.01
CA GLY A 48 15.12 4.63 22.19
C GLY A 48 16.63 4.54 21.94
N GLY A 49 17.17 3.33 21.82
CA GLY A 49 18.59 3.16 21.50
C GLY A 49 18.92 3.81 20.15
N ALA A 50 20.08 4.43 20.00
CA ALA A 50 20.53 4.89 18.68
C ALA A 50 20.74 3.67 17.76
N GLY A 51 20.26 3.74 16.52
CA GLY A 51 20.55 2.72 15.52
C GLY A 51 22.07 2.56 15.34
N GLY A 52 22.52 1.32 15.14
CA GLY A 52 23.94 1.03 14.93
C GLY A 52 24.50 1.60 13.62
N ALA A 53 25.81 1.45 13.39
CA ALA A 53 26.37 1.61 12.06
C ALA A 53 26.43 0.25 11.36
N PHE A 54 26.04 0.20 10.09
CA PHE A 54 26.35 -0.94 9.24
C PHE A 54 27.62 -0.63 8.44
N ILE A 55 28.67 -1.42 8.66
CA ILE A 55 29.95 -1.28 7.96
C ILE A 55 30.30 -2.64 7.36
N VAL A 56 30.33 -2.72 6.03
CA VAL A 56 30.98 -3.85 5.33
C VAL A 56 32.46 -3.56 5.26
N SER A 57 33.25 -4.23 6.09
CA SER A 57 34.71 -4.24 5.95
C SER A 57 35.13 -5.53 5.26
N VAL A 58 35.73 -5.39 4.07
CA VAL A 58 36.23 -6.53 3.29
C VAL A 58 37.75 -6.56 3.43
N THR A 59 38.29 -7.64 4.01
CA THR A 59 39.74 -7.85 4.13
C THR A 59 40.37 -7.98 2.74
N PRO A 60 41.61 -7.49 2.51
CA PRO A 60 42.32 -7.78 1.26
C PRO A 60 42.37 -9.31 1.01
N GLY A 61 41.66 -9.77 -0.02
CA GLY A 61 41.52 -11.19 -0.37
C GLY A 61 40.15 -11.84 -0.07
N GLY A 62 39.26 -11.16 0.66
CA GLY A 62 37.84 -11.52 0.76
C GLY A 62 37.01 -10.75 -0.27
N GLY A 63 35.89 -11.33 -0.72
CA GLY A 63 34.85 -10.60 -1.45
C GLY A 63 33.60 -10.51 -0.57
N ALA A 64 32.95 -9.34 -0.54
CA ALA A 64 31.57 -9.26 -0.09
C ALA A 64 30.70 -9.29 -1.34
N VAL A 65 29.80 -10.27 -1.43
CA VAL A 65 28.77 -10.30 -2.47
C VAL A 65 27.47 -9.85 -1.84
N VAL A 66 27.07 -8.63 -2.17
CA VAL A 66 25.68 -8.21 -1.99
C VAL A 66 24.93 -8.81 -3.18
N HIS A 67 24.10 -9.83 -2.93
CA HIS A 67 23.28 -10.39 -3.99
C HIS A 67 22.23 -9.36 -4.38
N PRO A 68 22.17 -8.94 -5.66
CA PRO A 68 20.98 -8.27 -6.13
C PRO A 68 19.83 -9.27 -6.02
N GLY A 69 18.75 -8.92 -5.32
CA GLY A 69 17.45 -9.55 -5.58
C GLY A 69 17.19 -9.47 -7.08
N VAL A 70 16.42 -10.42 -7.62
CA VAL A 70 16.09 -10.47 -9.06
C VAL A 70 15.73 -9.07 -9.51
N ALA A 71 16.52 -8.49 -10.44
CA ALA A 71 16.25 -7.16 -10.95
C ALA A 71 14.80 -7.18 -11.46
N PRO A 72 13.94 -6.25 -11.01
CA PRO A 72 12.57 -6.20 -11.51
C PRO A 72 12.65 -6.23 -13.03
N PRO A 73 11.84 -7.04 -13.73
CA PRO A 73 11.76 -6.94 -15.18
C PRO A 73 11.54 -5.47 -15.50
N GLY A 74 12.37 -4.90 -16.37
CA GLY A 74 12.36 -3.46 -16.63
C GLY A 74 10.97 -3.02 -17.06
N LEU A 75 10.20 -2.43 -16.14
CA LEU A 75 8.88 -1.92 -16.43
C LEU A 75 9.06 -0.49 -16.92
N ALA A 76 8.77 -0.26 -18.19
CA ALA A 76 8.74 1.08 -18.72
C ALA A 76 7.49 1.77 -18.18
N ILE A 77 7.65 2.73 -17.26
CA ILE A 77 6.55 3.61 -16.88
C ILE A 77 6.18 4.41 -18.14
N PRO A 78 4.93 4.33 -18.61
CA PRO A 78 4.54 5.03 -19.83
C PRO A 78 4.73 6.52 -19.64
N THR A 79 5.49 7.13 -20.55
CA THR A 79 5.55 8.59 -20.63
C THR A 79 4.30 9.06 -21.34
N VAL A 80 3.33 9.55 -20.58
CA VAL A 80 2.09 10.08 -21.14
C VAL A 80 2.30 11.59 -21.42
N PRO A 81 2.18 12.04 -22.68
CA PRO A 81 2.29 13.46 -22.99
C PRO A 81 1.16 14.26 -22.32
N ALA A 82 1.35 15.57 -22.18
CA ALA A 82 0.26 16.44 -21.75
C ALA A 82 -0.94 16.26 -22.69
N PRO A 83 -2.16 16.12 -22.16
CA PRO A 83 -3.30 15.80 -22.99
C PRO A 83 -3.71 16.99 -23.84
N ASP A 84 -4.31 16.71 -25.00
CA ASP A 84 -4.90 17.73 -25.86
C ASP A 84 -6.18 18.29 -25.22
N LEU A 85 -6.26 19.60 -25.10
CA LEU A 85 -7.42 20.31 -24.54
C LEU A 85 -8.43 20.70 -25.64
N GLY A 86 -8.13 20.42 -26.91
CA GLY A 86 -8.91 20.79 -28.08
C GLY A 86 -8.77 22.26 -28.48
N GLU A 87 -9.58 22.70 -29.44
CA GLU A 87 -9.48 24.03 -30.06
C GLU A 87 -10.08 25.17 -29.21
N ASN A 88 -11.04 24.87 -28.33
CA ASN A 88 -11.74 25.85 -27.50
C ASN A 88 -11.80 25.40 -26.02
N PRO A 89 -10.65 25.25 -25.35
CA PRO A 89 -10.66 24.90 -23.94
C PRO A 89 -11.26 26.03 -23.10
N ARG A 90 -11.70 25.72 -21.88
CA ARG A 90 -11.95 26.70 -20.84
C ARG A 90 -10.71 26.86 -19.97
N THR A 91 -10.13 28.06 -19.92
CA THR A 91 -8.92 28.38 -19.18
C THR A 91 -9.23 29.21 -17.93
N ILE A 92 -8.88 28.68 -16.76
CA ILE A 92 -8.98 29.36 -15.47
C ILE A 92 -7.60 29.93 -15.11
N ALA A 93 -7.43 31.24 -15.26
CA ALA A 93 -6.15 31.95 -15.06
C ALA A 93 -6.09 32.77 -13.76
N ALA A 94 -7.20 32.86 -13.04
CA ALA A 94 -7.34 33.51 -11.73
C ALA A 94 -8.44 32.78 -10.94
N ASP A 95 -8.51 33.06 -9.64
CA ASP A 95 -9.54 32.45 -8.78
C ASP A 95 -10.94 32.69 -9.36
N THR A 96 -11.65 31.60 -9.63
CA THR A 96 -12.93 31.59 -10.33
C THR A 96 -13.87 30.63 -9.63
N ALA A 97 -15.10 31.08 -9.37
CA ALA A 97 -16.19 30.19 -8.99
C ALA A 97 -17.02 29.86 -10.24
N LEU A 98 -17.23 28.58 -10.51
CA LEU A 98 -18.19 28.12 -11.51
C LEU A 98 -19.49 27.75 -10.81
N ALA A 99 -20.55 28.50 -11.12
CA ALA A 99 -21.91 28.17 -10.73
C ALA A 99 -22.34 26.85 -11.39
N PRO A 100 -23.35 26.15 -10.84
CA PRO A 100 -23.91 24.95 -11.47
C PRO A 100 -24.35 25.31 -12.89
N VAL A 101 -23.75 24.66 -13.87
CA VAL A 101 -24.06 24.97 -15.27
C VAL A 101 -25.31 24.18 -15.64
N ALA A 102 -26.42 24.88 -15.90
CA ALA A 102 -27.60 24.30 -16.55
C ALA A 102 -27.31 24.09 -18.05
N GLY A 103 -26.31 23.26 -18.39
CA GLY A 103 -25.84 23.05 -19.76
C GLY A 103 -24.34 22.73 -19.84
N GLU A 104 -23.81 22.75 -21.06
CA GLU A 104 -22.38 22.51 -21.30
C GLU A 104 -21.53 23.68 -20.79
N LEU A 105 -20.36 23.38 -20.22
CA LEU A 105 -19.36 24.39 -19.86
C LEU A 105 -18.93 25.14 -21.13
N LEU A 106 -18.97 26.47 -21.12
CA LEU A 106 -18.52 27.26 -22.28
C LEU A 106 -17.00 27.41 -22.28
N GLY A 107 -16.39 27.39 -23.47
CA GLY A 107 -14.95 27.57 -23.66
C GLY A 107 -14.48 29.01 -23.47
N ASP A 108 -13.25 29.28 -23.90
CA ASP A 108 -12.61 30.60 -23.79
C ASP A 108 -13.26 31.66 -24.70
N ASP A 109 -13.97 31.25 -25.75
CA ASP A 109 -14.76 32.14 -26.58
C ASP A 109 -16.07 32.62 -25.94
N GLY A 110 -16.48 31.99 -24.82
CA GLY A 110 -17.72 32.29 -24.10
C GLY A 110 -19.00 32.02 -24.89
N ALA A 111 -18.92 31.25 -25.99
CA ALA A 111 -20.05 31.03 -26.89
C ALA A 111 -20.23 29.56 -27.28
N ASN A 112 -19.14 28.83 -27.52
CA ASN A 112 -19.19 27.42 -27.88
C ASN A 112 -18.85 26.54 -26.67
N PRO A 113 -19.30 25.27 -26.67
CA PRO A 113 -18.94 24.31 -25.63
C PRO A 113 -17.42 24.18 -25.49
N ALA A 114 -16.96 24.03 -24.24
CA ALA A 114 -15.57 23.86 -23.91
C ALA A 114 -15.10 22.48 -24.38
N THR A 115 -14.03 22.46 -25.17
CA THR A 115 -13.42 21.20 -25.60
C THR A 115 -12.55 20.57 -24.51
N GLY A 116 -12.23 21.31 -23.45
CA GLY A 116 -11.39 20.86 -22.34
C GLY A 116 -11.39 21.90 -21.23
N LEU A 117 -10.71 21.61 -20.12
CA LEU A 117 -10.56 22.52 -18.98
C LEU A 117 -9.09 22.62 -18.58
N TRP A 118 -8.59 23.84 -18.39
CA TRP A 118 -7.26 24.08 -17.85
C TRP A 118 -7.30 25.03 -16.67
N VAL A 119 -6.96 24.53 -15.48
CA VAL A 119 -6.74 25.36 -14.30
C VAL A 119 -5.26 25.67 -14.20
N LYS A 120 -4.87 26.93 -14.46
CA LYS A 120 -3.46 27.35 -14.47
C LYS A 120 -2.87 27.39 -13.08
N ALA A 121 -1.54 27.26 -13.01
CA ALA A 121 -0.79 27.40 -11.78
C ALA A 121 -1.11 28.74 -11.09
N GLY A 122 -1.36 28.67 -9.77
CA GLY A 122 -1.73 29.82 -8.95
C GLY A 122 -3.21 30.23 -9.02
N ALA A 123 -4.03 29.63 -9.89
CA ALA A 123 -5.47 29.85 -9.92
C ALA A 123 -6.23 28.76 -9.12
N THR A 124 -7.32 29.16 -8.49
CA THR A 124 -8.28 28.26 -7.84
C THR A 124 -9.62 28.24 -8.57
N LEU A 125 -10.05 27.07 -9.00
CA LEU A 125 -11.40 26.83 -9.47
C LEU A 125 -12.26 26.29 -8.32
N THR A 126 -13.26 27.07 -7.89
CA THR A 126 -14.28 26.62 -6.94
C THR A 126 -15.50 26.12 -7.72
N LEU A 127 -15.91 24.86 -7.52
CA LEU A 127 -17.06 24.25 -8.18
C LEU A 127 -18.29 24.30 -7.27
N ASP A 128 -19.30 25.10 -7.62
CA ASP A 128 -20.53 25.22 -6.86
C ASP A 128 -21.50 24.07 -7.22
N PRO A 129 -21.96 23.26 -6.25
CA PRO A 129 -22.90 22.18 -6.51
C PRO A 129 -24.37 22.65 -6.61
N GLY A 130 -24.66 23.91 -6.26
CA GLY A 130 -26.01 24.44 -6.20
C GLY A 130 -26.83 23.76 -5.11
N GLU A 131 -27.93 23.12 -5.48
CA GLU A 131 -28.78 22.33 -4.58
C GLU A 131 -28.36 20.84 -4.51
N SER A 132 -27.30 20.45 -5.22
CA SER A 132 -26.75 19.08 -5.21
C SER A 132 -25.72 18.90 -4.09
N PHE A 133 -25.40 17.65 -3.79
CA PHE A 133 -24.24 17.27 -2.97
C PHE A 133 -22.98 17.02 -3.81
N GLU A 134 -23.10 17.11 -5.14
CA GLU A 134 -22.05 16.82 -6.11
C GLU A 134 -21.84 18.03 -7.03
N ALA A 135 -20.61 18.53 -7.06
CA ALA A 135 -20.14 19.57 -7.95
C ALA A 135 -19.55 18.92 -9.21
N TYR A 136 -20.33 18.97 -10.29
CA TYR A 136 -20.10 18.21 -11.51
C TYR A 136 -19.48 19.04 -12.63
N VAL A 137 -18.44 18.51 -13.28
CA VAL A 137 -17.84 19.07 -14.50
C VAL A 137 -17.65 17.98 -15.54
N GLU A 138 -18.16 18.22 -16.74
CA GLU A 138 -17.98 17.36 -17.91
C GLU A 138 -17.46 18.17 -19.09
N VAL A 139 -16.41 17.65 -19.73
CA VAL A 139 -15.85 18.18 -20.98
C VAL A 139 -15.53 17.02 -21.93
N SER A 140 -15.62 17.25 -23.24
CA SER A 140 -15.40 16.18 -24.23
C SER A 140 -13.93 15.81 -24.44
N GLY A 141 -13.02 16.76 -24.26
CA GLY A 141 -11.56 16.54 -24.28
C GLY A 141 -11.00 16.44 -22.86
N ALA A 142 -9.79 16.94 -22.62
CA ALA A 142 -9.08 16.69 -21.37
C ALA A 142 -9.29 17.76 -20.28
N ILE A 143 -9.07 17.36 -19.03
CA ILE A 143 -8.91 18.24 -17.89
C ILE A 143 -7.43 18.29 -17.50
N ARG A 144 -6.86 19.49 -17.44
CA ARG A 144 -5.51 19.74 -16.94
C ARG A 144 -5.55 20.63 -15.70
N VAL A 145 -4.91 20.19 -14.63
CA VAL A 145 -4.85 20.88 -13.34
C VAL A 145 -3.41 21.22 -13.01
N ASP A 146 -3.05 22.48 -13.17
CA ASP A 146 -1.79 23.06 -12.67
C ASP A 146 -2.00 23.95 -11.43
N GLY A 147 -3.23 24.41 -11.20
CA GLY A 147 -3.67 25.14 -10.01
C GLY A 147 -4.46 24.26 -9.05
N THR A 148 -5.52 24.78 -8.45
CA THR A 148 -6.38 24.04 -7.50
C THR A 148 -7.82 23.93 -7.99
N ILE A 149 -8.43 22.76 -7.90
CA ILE A 149 -9.89 22.56 -7.97
C ILE A 149 -10.40 22.23 -6.57
N ARG A 150 -11.49 22.86 -6.12
CA ARG A 150 -12.13 22.55 -4.83
C ARG A 150 -13.64 22.80 -4.85
N PRO A 151 -14.44 22.15 -4.00
CA PRO A 151 -15.83 22.52 -3.77
C PRO A 151 -15.92 23.64 -2.69
N PRO A 152 -17.09 24.28 -2.52
CA PRO A 152 -17.39 25.04 -1.32
C PRO A 152 -17.65 24.10 -0.13
N VAL A 153 -17.69 24.70 1.06
CA VAL A 153 -18.21 24.04 2.27
C VAL A 153 -19.73 24.22 2.30
N LEU A 154 -20.46 23.12 2.51
CA LEU A 154 -21.91 23.13 2.68
C LEU A 154 -22.24 23.37 4.16
N GLU A 155 -22.76 24.55 4.48
CA GLU A 155 -23.05 24.93 5.88
C GLU A 155 -24.10 24.05 6.55
N ALA A 156 -25.08 23.54 5.78
CA ALA A 156 -26.20 22.76 6.32
C ALA A 156 -25.78 21.38 6.83
N ASP A 157 -24.81 20.74 6.16
CA ASP A 157 -24.45 19.33 6.38
C ASP A 157 -23.05 19.15 6.98
N GLN A 158 -22.37 20.26 7.27
CA GLN A 158 -21.03 20.22 7.86
C GLN A 158 -20.05 19.36 7.04
N SER A 159 -20.16 19.45 5.72
CA SER A 159 -19.34 18.69 4.77
C SER A 159 -18.96 19.52 3.54
N THR A 160 -17.99 19.06 2.75
CA THR A 160 -17.80 19.56 1.39
C THR A 160 -18.66 18.77 0.41
N ALA A 161 -19.04 19.40 -0.71
CA ALA A 161 -19.64 18.68 -1.82
C ALA A 161 -18.62 17.72 -2.48
N ALA A 162 -19.10 16.61 -3.02
CA ALA A 162 -18.30 15.72 -3.84
C ALA A 162 -17.84 16.44 -5.11
N ILE A 163 -16.59 16.23 -5.54
CA ILE A 163 -16.12 16.69 -6.84
C ILE A 163 -16.31 15.56 -7.84
N SER A 164 -16.94 15.83 -8.99
CA SER A 164 -17.14 14.83 -10.05
C SER A 164 -16.64 15.35 -11.39
N LEU A 165 -15.61 14.71 -11.92
CA LEU A 165 -14.93 15.13 -13.15
C LEU A 165 -15.09 14.06 -14.23
N ARG A 166 -15.63 14.46 -15.39
CA ARG A 166 -15.74 13.62 -16.58
C ARG A 166 -15.03 14.24 -17.78
N ALA A 167 -14.16 13.45 -18.42
CA ALA A 167 -13.30 13.94 -19.50
C ALA A 167 -12.78 12.81 -20.40
N ALA A 168 -12.14 13.15 -21.51
CA ALA A 168 -11.34 12.20 -22.28
C ALA A 168 -10.04 11.81 -21.56
N ALA A 169 -9.44 12.70 -20.77
CA ALA A 169 -8.24 12.43 -19.99
C ALA A 169 -8.14 13.39 -18.80
N LEU A 170 -7.42 12.99 -17.76
CA LEU A 170 -7.07 13.84 -16.63
C LEU A 170 -5.56 13.94 -16.50
N HIS A 171 -5.03 15.15 -16.37
CA HIS A 171 -3.64 15.40 -16.00
C HIS A 171 -3.56 16.41 -14.84
N VAL A 172 -3.09 15.95 -13.68
CA VAL A 172 -2.75 16.79 -12.53
C VAL A 172 -1.24 16.93 -12.47
N SER A 173 -0.72 18.13 -12.72
CA SER A 173 0.73 18.36 -12.73
C SER A 173 1.32 18.40 -11.31
N PRO A 174 2.66 18.40 -11.13
CA PRO A 174 3.26 18.38 -9.80
C PRO A 174 2.85 19.53 -8.85
N GLY A 175 2.45 20.68 -9.39
CA GLY A 175 1.90 21.80 -8.62
C GLY A 175 0.37 21.82 -8.54
N GLY A 176 -0.30 20.96 -9.31
CA GLY A 176 -1.74 20.84 -9.38
C GLY A 176 -2.34 20.13 -8.16
N ARG A 177 -3.57 20.53 -7.81
CA ARG A 177 -4.31 19.97 -6.69
C ARG A 177 -5.80 19.85 -6.99
N ILE A 178 -6.39 18.72 -6.65
CA ILE A 178 -7.85 18.54 -6.55
C ILE A 178 -8.15 18.28 -5.08
N ASP A 179 -8.92 19.15 -4.44
CA ASP A 179 -9.05 19.19 -2.99
C ASP A 179 -10.52 19.20 -2.54
N GLY A 180 -10.99 18.06 -2.07
CA GLY A 180 -12.27 17.90 -1.39
C GLY A 180 -12.17 18.07 0.13
N THR A 181 -11.01 18.43 0.70
CA THR A 181 -10.81 18.53 2.16
C THR A 181 -11.59 19.74 2.71
N PRO A 182 -12.48 19.56 3.70
CA PRO A 182 -13.13 20.66 4.37
C PRO A 182 -12.14 21.38 5.31
N PRO A 183 -12.45 22.61 5.76
CA PRO A 183 -11.64 23.27 6.78
C PRO A 183 -11.72 22.53 8.12
N ASP A 184 -10.68 22.73 8.94
CA ASP A 184 -10.69 22.31 10.34
C ASP A 184 -11.76 23.07 11.14
N SER A 185 -12.27 22.42 12.17
CA SER A 185 -13.33 22.92 13.05
C SER A 185 -12.86 22.94 14.50
N ALA A 186 -13.36 23.91 15.28
CA ALA A 186 -13.18 23.92 16.74
C ALA A 186 -14.19 22.99 17.46
N ALA A 187 -15.26 22.61 16.77
CA ALA A 187 -16.21 21.57 17.19
C ALA A 187 -15.80 20.25 16.51
N ASP A 188 -16.74 19.38 16.17
CA ASP A 188 -16.44 18.19 15.38
C ASP A 188 -15.94 18.54 13.98
N GLY A 189 -15.03 17.71 13.49
CA GLY A 189 -14.42 17.82 12.18
C GLY A 189 -15.42 17.54 11.08
N LEU A 190 -15.35 18.34 10.03
CA LEU A 190 -16.27 18.25 8.90
C LEU A 190 -15.93 17.05 8.01
N ALA A 191 -16.94 16.43 7.41
CA ALA A 191 -16.73 15.32 6.47
C ALA A 191 -16.36 15.83 5.07
N SER A 192 -15.58 15.04 4.31
CA SER A 192 -15.32 15.34 2.89
C SER A 192 -16.32 14.65 1.97
N GLY A 193 -16.77 15.35 0.93
CA GLY A 193 -17.66 14.80 -0.09
C GLY A 193 -17.00 13.83 -1.08
N GLY A 194 -15.65 13.80 -1.15
CA GLY A 194 -14.92 12.91 -2.06
C GLY A 194 -14.53 13.53 -3.40
N VAL A 195 -13.82 12.74 -4.21
CA VAL A 195 -13.43 13.08 -5.58
C VAL A 195 -13.65 11.86 -6.48
N MET A 196 -14.57 12.00 -7.43
CA MET A 196 -14.86 11.00 -8.45
C MET A 196 -14.32 11.49 -9.79
N VAL A 197 -13.50 10.68 -10.44
CA VAL A 197 -12.96 10.94 -11.78
C VAL A 197 -13.37 9.79 -12.68
N ARG A 198 -13.98 10.11 -13.82
CA ARG A 198 -14.30 9.16 -14.89
C ARG A 198 -13.74 9.67 -16.19
N VAL A 199 -12.78 8.95 -16.78
CA VAL A 199 -12.24 9.32 -18.08
C VAL A 199 -12.25 8.17 -19.08
N SER A 200 -12.31 8.49 -20.36
CA SER A 200 -12.23 7.46 -21.41
C SER A 200 -10.79 7.09 -21.78
N GLY A 201 -9.83 7.99 -21.57
CA GLY A 201 -8.40 7.84 -21.86
C GLY A 201 -7.54 7.92 -20.59
N ALA A 202 -6.35 8.52 -20.63
CA ALA A 202 -5.37 8.40 -19.55
C ALA A 202 -5.72 9.24 -18.29
N ILE A 203 -5.32 8.72 -17.12
CA ILE A 203 -5.22 9.49 -15.87
C ILE A 203 -3.74 9.62 -15.53
N VAL A 204 -3.25 10.85 -15.42
CA VAL A 204 -1.88 11.15 -15.01
C VAL A 204 -1.92 12.07 -13.80
N ASN A 205 -1.60 11.54 -12.61
CA ASN A 205 -1.46 12.30 -11.39
C ASN A 205 0.01 12.42 -10.99
N ALA A 206 0.55 13.63 -11.05
CA ALA A 206 1.84 13.98 -10.47
C ALA A 206 1.73 14.95 -9.29
N GLY A 207 0.53 15.51 -9.05
CA GLY A 207 0.22 16.47 -7.99
C GLY A 207 -0.48 15.82 -6.80
N ALA A 208 -1.52 16.47 -6.29
CA ALA A 208 -2.29 16.00 -5.15
C ALA A 208 -3.79 15.86 -5.46
N ILE A 209 -4.39 14.73 -5.13
CA ILE A 209 -5.83 14.50 -5.17
C ILE A 209 -6.24 14.08 -3.75
N VAL A 210 -7.02 14.92 -3.06
CA VAL A 210 -7.21 14.81 -1.61
C VAL A 210 -8.68 14.95 -1.26
N ALA A 211 -9.19 14.09 -0.38
CA ALA A 211 -10.55 14.14 0.17
C ALA A 211 -10.54 13.77 1.65
N ARG A 212 -9.70 14.45 2.44
CA ARG A 212 -9.52 14.13 3.86
C ARG A 212 -10.67 14.66 4.69
N GLY A 213 -10.92 14.04 5.84
CA GLY A 213 -11.77 14.64 6.86
C GLY A 213 -11.09 15.82 7.56
N GLY A 214 -11.88 16.82 7.97
CA GLY A 214 -11.40 17.97 8.73
C GLY A 214 -11.02 17.60 10.17
N ARG A 215 -10.07 18.29 10.78
CA ARG A 215 -9.74 18.14 12.21
C ARG A 215 -10.84 18.76 13.08
N GLY A 216 -11.08 18.19 14.27
CA GLY A 216 -12.05 18.71 15.24
C GLY A 216 -11.91 18.10 16.64
N LEU A 217 -12.92 18.25 17.49
CA LEU A 217 -13.04 17.51 18.76
C LEU A 217 -13.08 16.01 18.44
N SER A 218 -14.06 15.60 17.64
CA SER A 218 -14.00 14.37 16.85
C SER A 218 -13.45 14.68 15.45
N GLY A 219 -12.70 13.76 14.86
CA GLY A 219 -12.21 13.90 13.50
C GLY A 219 -13.30 13.67 12.45
N GLY A 220 -13.31 14.48 11.40
CA GLY A 220 -14.25 14.34 10.28
C GLY A 220 -13.92 13.11 9.42
N HIS A 221 -14.92 12.57 8.73
CA HIS A 221 -14.71 11.43 7.85
C HIS A 221 -14.14 11.86 6.50
N ALA A 222 -13.28 11.03 5.92
CA ALA A 222 -12.83 11.21 4.55
C ALA A 222 -13.99 11.01 3.57
N GLY A 223 -13.83 11.56 2.38
CA GLY A 223 -14.68 11.27 1.24
C GLY A 223 -14.07 10.17 0.39
N GLU A 224 -14.90 9.52 -0.43
CA GLU A 224 -14.42 8.52 -1.37
C GLU A 224 -13.55 9.16 -2.47
N LEU A 225 -12.39 8.56 -2.73
CA LEU A 225 -11.54 8.88 -3.87
C LEU A 225 -11.65 7.75 -4.89
N ASP A 226 -12.28 8.02 -6.02
CA ASP A 226 -12.56 7.01 -7.03
C ASP A 226 -12.19 7.53 -8.42
N LEU A 227 -11.03 7.08 -8.93
CA LEU A 227 -10.52 7.50 -10.24
C LEU A 227 -10.51 6.29 -11.18
N ALA A 228 -11.34 6.38 -12.23
CA ALA A 228 -11.50 5.31 -13.20
C ALA A 228 -11.24 5.76 -14.63
N THR A 229 -10.61 4.88 -15.40
CA THR A 229 -10.38 5.04 -16.84
C THR A 229 -10.98 3.87 -17.63
N ALA A 230 -11.50 4.14 -18.83
CA ALA A 230 -11.98 3.08 -19.72
C ALA A 230 -10.89 2.47 -20.62
N ASN A 231 -9.99 3.28 -21.20
CA ASN A 231 -9.07 2.82 -22.26
C ASN A 231 -7.66 3.45 -22.22
N GLY A 232 -7.26 4.12 -21.13
CA GLY A 232 -5.93 4.73 -21.03
C GLY A 232 -5.20 4.31 -19.76
N PRO A 233 -3.86 4.45 -19.71
CA PRO A 233 -3.12 4.11 -18.51
C PRO A 233 -3.49 5.03 -17.35
N VAL A 234 -3.41 4.48 -16.14
CA VAL A 234 -3.44 5.23 -14.89
C VAL A 234 -2.01 5.35 -14.37
N VAL A 235 -1.52 6.57 -14.25
CA VAL A 235 -0.16 6.83 -13.75
C VAL A 235 -0.23 7.77 -12.57
N ASN A 236 0.06 7.25 -11.38
CA ASN A 236 0.21 8.02 -10.15
C ASN A 236 1.69 8.13 -9.76
N SER A 237 2.21 9.35 -9.72
CA SER A 237 3.52 9.71 -9.13
C SER A 237 3.39 10.75 -8.02
N GLY A 238 2.17 11.28 -7.82
CA GLY A 238 1.82 12.25 -6.79
C GLY A 238 1.23 11.62 -5.53
N ILE A 239 0.33 12.35 -4.87
CA ILE A 239 -0.38 11.91 -3.67
C ILE A 239 -1.87 11.76 -3.98
N ILE A 240 -2.46 10.67 -3.51
CA ILE A 240 -3.90 10.42 -3.43
C ILE A 240 -4.20 10.14 -1.96
N ASP A 241 -5.02 10.96 -1.31
CA ASP A 241 -5.18 10.92 0.17
C ASP A 241 -6.62 11.12 0.61
N GLY A 242 -7.26 10.01 0.99
CA GLY A 242 -8.61 9.92 1.56
C GLY A 242 -8.56 9.55 3.04
N SER A 243 -7.64 10.15 3.80
CA SER A 243 -7.50 9.88 5.23
C SER A 243 -8.52 10.63 6.09
N GLY A 244 -8.94 10.03 7.21
CA GLY A 244 -9.80 10.69 8.20
C GLY A 244 -9.12 11.87 8.89
N GLY A 245 -9.95 12.74 9.48
CA GLY A 245 -9.51 13.89 10.26
C GLY A 245 -9.03 13.51 11.67
N GLU A 246 -8.16 14.33 12.26
CA GLU A 246 -7.70 14.14 13.65
C GLU A 246 -8.78 14.59 14.66
N GLY A 247 -9.02 13.76 15.68
CA GLY A 247 -9.83 14.09 16.85
C GLY A 247 -8.97 14.62 18.00
N THR A 248 -9.18 15.86 18.39
CA THR A 248 -8.36 16.54 19.41
C THR A 248 -8.83 16.32 20.83
N ASP A 249 -10.09 15.93 21.01
CA ASP A 249 -10.70 15.60 22.31
C ASP A 249 -11.82 14.55 22.13
N GLY A 250 -11.59 13.62 21.20
CA GLY A 250 -12.57 12.67 20.72
C GLY A 250 -11.92 11.59 19.85
N SER A 251 -12.75 10.84 19.12
CA SER A 251 -12.25 9.85 18.17
C SER A 251 -11.67 10.49 16.92
N GLY A 252 -10.70 9.85 16.28
CA GLY A 252 -10.32 10.20 14.92
C GLY A 252 -11.42 9.85 13.90
N GLY A 253 -11.35 10.45 12.73
CA GLY A 253 -12.29 10.20 11.64
C GLY A 253 -11.95 8.96 10.84
N TYR A 254 -12.96 8.29 10.29
CA TYR A 254 -12.78 7.16 9.38
C TYR A 254 -12.27 7.59 8.01
N ALA A 255 -11.48 6.74 7.37
CA ALA A 255 -11.28 6.75 5.93
C ALA A 255 -12.33 5.88 5.22
N ILE A 256 -12.62 6.16 3.94
CA ILE A 256 -13.59 5.39 3.14
C ILE A 256 -12.86 4.51 2.12
N ALA A 257 -12.46 5.08 0.99
CA ALA A 257 -11.75 4.35 -0.06
C ALA A 257 -10.89 5.31 -0.90
N ALA A 258 -9.77 4.78 -1.39
CA ALA A 258 -8.92 5.38 -2.40
C ALA A 258 -8.64 4.36 -3.50
N SER A 259 -9.40 4.45 -4.58
CA SER A 259 -9.44 3.48 -5.68
C SER A 259 -8.94 4.10 -6.97
N LEU A 260 -7.92 3.46 -7.57
CA LEU A 260 -7.43 3.72 -8.92
C LEU A 260 -7.63 2.47 -9.75
N TRP A 261 -8.54 2.51 -10.72
CA TRP A 261 -8.88 1.30 -11.47
C TRP A 261 -9.18 1.55 -12.95
N GLY A 262 -8.86 0.54 -13.75
CA GLY A 262 -9.36 0.39 -15.11
C GLY A 262 -10.77 -0.17 -15.13
N ASN A 263 -11.64 0.32 -16.01
CA ASN A 263 -13.04 -0.09 -16.05
C ASN A 263 -13.18 -1.62 -16.21
N TRP A 264 -13.75 -2.25 -15.20
CA TRP A 264 -14.13 -3.67 -15.20
C TRP A 264 -15.29 -3.92 -16.16
N GLY A 265 -15.10 -4.81 -17.13
CA GLY A 265 -16.18 -5.35 -17.96
C GLY A 265 -16.28 -4.78 -19.38
N GLU A 266 -15.51 -3.75 -19.70
CA GLU A 266 -15.28 -3.35 -21.09
C GLU A 266 -13.89 -3.85 -21.48
N GLY A 267 -13.73 -4.46 -22.66
CA GLY A 267 -12.49 -5.09 -23.13
C GLY A 267 -11.34 -4.10 -23.41
N GLY A 268 -11.21 -3.06 -22.59
CA GLY A 268 -10.16 -2.07 -22.62
C GLY A 268 -8.83 -2.67 -22.14
N THR A 269 -7.75 -2.10 -22.70
CA THR A 269 -6.39 -2.34 -22.24
C THR A 269 -5.95 -1.12 -21.45
N CYS A 270 -5.62 -1.29 -20.18
CA CYS A 270 -5.03 -0.21 -19.42
C CYS A 270 -4.14 -0.73 -18.29
N ASP A 271 -2.96 -0.13 -18.22
CA ASP A 271 -2.00 -0.37 -17.16
C ASP A 271 -2.24 0.60 -16.00
N ALA A 272 -2.01 0.14 -14.79
CA ALA A 272 -2.04 0.96 -13.59
C ALA A 272 -0.64 1.04 -12.97
N HIS A 273 -0.07 2.23 -12.87
CA HIS A 273 1.27 2.46 -12.35
C HIS A 273 1.24 3.44 -11.18
N ASN A 274 1.68 3.00 -10.02
CA ASN A 274 1.85 3.81 -8.82
C ASN A 274 3.33 3.88 -8.42
N THR A 275 3.88 5.09 -8.44
CA THR A 275 5.19 5.43 -7.85
C THR A 275 5.08 6.46 -6.74
N GLY A 276 3.88 7.01 -6.55
CA GLY A 276 3.55 8.01 -5.54
C GLY A 276 3.02 7.38 -4.26
N ARG A 277 2.01 8.02 -3.66
CA ARG A 277 1.37 7.57 -2.42
C ARG A 277 -0.14 7.51 -2.61
N ILE A 278 -0.76 6.43 -2.15
CA ILE A 278 -2.22 6.27 -2.07
C ILE A 278 -2.57 5.91 -0.63
N LEU A 279 -3.32 6.79 0.03
CA LEU A 279 -3.57 6.73 1.47
C LEU A 279 -5.07 6.73 1.73
N ALA A 280 -5.52 5.82 2.59
CA ALA A 280 -6.85 5.79 3.16
C ALA A 280 -6.72 5.48 4.67
N ARG A 281 -6.02 6.35 5.41
CA ARG A 281 -5.73 6.12 6.82
C ARG A 281 -6.85 6.64 7.72
N GLY A 282 -7.13 5.92 8.79
CA GLY A 282 -7.92 6.47 9.88
C GLY A 282 -7.21 7.65 10.54
N GLY A 283 -7.99 8.62 11.02
CA GLY A 283 -7.47 9.75 11.78
C GLY A 283 -7.06 9.33 13.20
N ASP A 284 -6.06 9.97 13.77
CA ASP A 284 -5.73 9.80 15.19
C ASP A 284 -6.80 10.50 16.05
N GLY A 285 -7.05 9.99 17.25
CA GLY A 285 -7.92 10.61 18.25
C GLY A 285 -7.36 10.51 19.66
N THR A 286 -7.95 11.24 20.60
CA THR A 286 -7.60 11.10 22.03
C THR A 286 -8.39 9.96 22.68
N SER A 287 -9.67 9.78 22.32
CA SER A 287 -10.57 8.79 22.91
C SER A 287 -10.80 7.54 22.03
N GLY A 288 -10.14 7.47 20.87
CA GLY A 288 -10.26 6.38 19.91
C GLY A 288 -9.60 6.74 18.57
N GLY A 289 -8.95 5.78 17.91
CA GLY A 289 -8.51 5.95 16.54
C GLY A 289 -9.66 5.78 15.55
N GLY A 290 -9.62 6.52 14.43
CA GLY A 290 -10.50 6.25 13.30
C GLY A 290 -10.04 5.01 12.54
N ASP A 291 -10.96 4.27 11.94
CA ASP A 291 -10.63 3.13 11.08
C ASP A 291 -10.06 3.59 9.73
N GLY A 292 -9.14 2.79 9.18
CA GLY A 292 -8.64 2.89 7.82
C GLY A 292 -9.71 2.53 6.79
N GLY A 293 -9.50 3.01 5.57
CA GLY A 293 -10.33 2.75 4.41
C GLY A 293 -9.63 1.85 3.41
N TYR A 294 -10.34 1.49 2.35
CA TYR A 294 -9.82 0.58 1.32
C TYR A 294 -8.86 1.29 0.36
N VAL A 295 -7.74 0.66 -0.01
CA VAL A 295 -6.87 1.13 -1.10
C VAL A 295 -6.88 0.09 -2.21
N TYR A 296 -7.32 0.49 -3.40
CA TYR A 296 -7.41 -0.39 -4.56
C TYR A 296 -6.60 0.15 -5.72
N LEU A 297 -5.73 -0.69 -6.28
CA LEU A 297 -5.01 -0.40 -7.50
C LEU A 297 -5.22 -1.54 -8.49
N SER A 298 -5.91 -1.27 -9.60
CA SER A 298 -6.15 -2.26 -10.65
C SER A 298 -5.98 -1.69 -12.04
N GLY A 299 -5.39 -2.48 -12.94
CA GLY A 299 -5.49 -2.28 -14.38
C GLY A 299 -6.90 -2.61 -14.90
N CYS A 300 -7.05 -2.59 -16.22
CA CYS A 300 -8.26 -3.05 -16.90
C CYS A 300 -8.27 -4.59 -17.00
N SER A 301 -9.26 -5.14 -17.73
CA SER A 301 -9.34 -6.56 -18.06
C SER A 301 -8.06 -7.15 -18.66
N VAL A 302 -7.27 -6.33 -19.39
CA VAL A 302 -5.94 -6.68 -19.87
C VAL A 302 -4.99 -5.53 -19.53
N GLY A 303 -4.03 -5.76 -18.65
CA GLY A 303 -3.03 -4.75 -18.32
C GLY A 303 -2.14 -5.13 -17.15
N ASP A 304 -0.98 -4.49 -17.09
CA ASP A 304 -0.09 -4.61 -15.94
C ASP A 304 -0.52 -3.65 -14.83
N THR A 305 -0.40 -4.12 -13.59
CA THR A 305 -0.54 -3.31 -12.39
C THR A 305 0.77 -3.28 -11.63
N PHE A 306 1.28 -2.08 -11.39
CA PHE A 306 2.57 -1.84 -10.80
C PHE A 306 2.49 -0.85 -9.65
N SER A 307 3.10 -1.19 -8.52
CA SER A 307 3.29 -0.24 -7.41
C SER A 307 4.71 -0.30 -6.85
N ALA A 308 5.48 0.77 -7.06
CA ALA A 308 6.72 1.06 -6.32
C ALA A 308 6.53 2.12 -5.22
N GLY A 309 5.33 2.70 -5.14
CA GLY A 309 4.95 3.69 -4.15
C GLY A 309 4.47 3.10 -2.81
N GLU A 310 3.83 3.95 -2.00
CA GLU A 310 3.15 3.55 -0.77
C GLU A 310 1.65 3.37 -1.03
N LEU A 311 1.09 2.23 -0.62
CA LEU A 311 -0.34 1.96 -0.52
C LEU A 311 -0.64 1.71 0.97
N ASP A 312 -1.47 2.55 1.60
CA ASP A 312 -1.65 2.51 3.06
C ASP A 312 -3.11 2.71 3.49
N ALA A 313 -3.68 1.66 4.09
CA ALA A 313 -5.03 1.52 4.62
C ALA A 313 -5.05 1.41 6.16
N SER A 314 -4.04 1.94 6.85
CA SER A 314 -3.88 1.75 8.31
C SER A 314 -4.95 2.47 9.14
N GLY A 315 -5.25 1.92 10.30
CA GLY A 315 -6.07 2.59 11.31
C GLY A 315 -5.31 3.71 12.04
N GLY A 316 -6.05 4.68 12.58
CA GLY A 316 -5.52 5.78 13.38
C GLY A 316 -5.28 5.37 14.84
N ALA A 317 -4.44 6.13 15.55
CA ALA A 317 -4.10 5.86 16.94
C ALA A 317 -5.09 6.50 17.94
N ALA A 318 -5.30 5.85 19.09
CA ALA A 318 -5.86 6.45 20.29
C ALA A 318 -4.72 6.90 21.22
N THR A 319 -4.58 8.22 21.39
CA THR A 319 -3.41 8.83 22.05
C THR A 319 -3.57 9.06 23.54
N VAL A 320 -4.78 8.94 24.10
CA VAL A 320 -5.01 9.05 25.55
C VAL A 320 -5.70 7.80 26.07
N ASP A 321 -6.97 7.61 25.72
CA ASP A 321 -7.83 6.50 26.13
C ASP A 321 -8.62 5.95 24.93
N GLY A 322 -9.13 4.73 25.03
CA GLY A 322 -9.92 4.10 23.97
C GLY A 322 -9.14 3.26 22.95
N PRO A 323 -9.86 2.59 22.03
CA PRO A 323 -9.27 1.64 21.11
C PRO A 323 -8.53 2.34 19.95
N GLY A 324 -7.45 1.73 19.46
CA GLY A 324 -6.88 2.09 18.16
C GLY A 324 -7.86 1.70 17.03
N GLY A 325 -7.81 2.43 15.91
CA GLY A 325 -8.65 2.14 14.76
C GLY A 325 -8.20 0.89 14.02
N GLY A 326 -9.15 0.13 13.46
CA GLY A 326 -8.84 -1.00 12.58
C GLY A 326 -8.30 -0.55 11.23
N ALA A 327 -7.46 -1.37 10.61
CA ALA A 327 -7.18 -1.22 9.18
C ALA A 327 -8.26 -1.90 8.32
N ALA A 328 -8.39 -1.46 7.07
CA ALA A 328 -9.26 -2.11 6.08
C ALA A 328 -8.46 -3.04 5.17
N ALA A 329 -8.28 -2.71 3.88
CA ALA A 329 -7.50 -3.56 2.98
C ALA A 329 -6.73 -2.75 1.93
N VAL A 330 -5.63 -3.33 1.47
CA VAL A 330 -4.81 -2.87 0.35
C VAL A 330 -4.77 -3.96 -0.71
N ASP A 331 -5.31 -3.66 -1.88
CA ASP A 331 -5.43 -4.62 -2.96
C ASP A 331 -4.70 -4.10 -4.20
N LEU A 332 -3.81 -4.94 -4.74
CA LEU A 332 -3.11 -4.72 -5.99
C LEU A 332 -3.46 -5.85 -6.94
N GLU A 333 -4.24 -5.53 -7.97
CA GLU A 333 -4.80 -6.50 -8.89
C GLU A 333 -4.34 -6.26 -10.32
N ALA A 334 -3.99 -7.32 -11.05
CA ALA A 334 -3.90 -7.30 -12.51
C ALA A 334 -4.81 -8.38 -13.11
N SER A 335 -5.50 -8.06 -14.21
CA SER A 335 -6.24 -9.02 -15.04
C SER A 335 -5.54 -9.19 -16.38
N ASP A 336 -5.35 -10.44 -16.83
CA ASP A 336 -4.61 -10.84 -18.02
C ASP A 336 -3.23 -10.17 -18.19
N GLY A 337 -2.60 -9.79 -17.08
CA GLY A 337 -1.31 -9.11 -17.02
C GLY A 337 -0.58 -9.31 -15.69
N ARG A 338 0.41 -8.46 -15.39
CA ARG A 338 1.32 -8.65 -14.26
C ARG A 338 0.95 -7.76 -13.08
N ALA A 339 0.84 -8.34 -11.89
CA ALA A 339 0.79 -7.62 -10.63
C ALA A 339 2.22 -7.52 -10.05
N LEU A 340 2.83 -6.33 -10.02
CA LEU A 340 4.19 -6.09 -9.55
C LEU A 340 4.21 -5.07 -8.39
N ALA A 341 4.59 -5.51 -7.20
CA ALA A 341 4.75 -4.66 -6.01
C ALA A 341 6.23 -4.56 -5.60
N ILE A 342 6.81 -3.37 -5.46
CA ILE A 342 8.20 -3.15 -5.00
C ILE A 342 8.28 -2.20 -3.79
N GLY A 343 7.23 -1.39 -3.57
CA GLY A 343 7.19 -0.38 -2.51
C GLY A 343 6.74 -0.91 -1.16
N LEU A 344 5.75 -0.23 -0.58
CA LEU A 344 5.14 -0.58 0.71
C LEU A 344 3.64 -0.74 0.53
N LEU A 345 3.10 -1.89 0.92
CA LEU A 345 1.66 -2.13 1.06
C LEU A 345 1.37 -2.37 2.54
N ARG A 346 0.52 -1.55 3.14
CA ARG A 346 0.24 -1.58 4.58
C ARG A 346 -1.26 -1.48 4.88
N ALA A 347 -1.77 -2.42 5.66
CA ALA A 347 -3.08 -2.38 6.30
C ALA A 347 -2.89 -2.67 7.80
N ARG A 348 -2.21 -1.78 8.52
CA ARG A 348 -1.85 -1.99 9.94
C ARG A 348 -2.87 -1.37 10.88
N GLY A 349 -3.24 -2.11 11.93
CA GLY A 349 -4.05 -1.57 13.01
C GLY A 349 -3.41 -0.39 13.74
N GLY A 350 -4.24 0.55 14.17
CA GLY A 350 -3.84 1.72 14.93
C GLY A 350 -3.44 1.40 16.37
N ARG A 351 -2.50 2.16 16.94
CA ARG A 351 -2.07 1.95 18.33
C ARG A 351 -3.06 2.56 19.33
N ALA A 352 -3.09 2.03 20.54
CA ALA A 352 -3.77 2.63 21.68
C ALA A 352 -2.80 2.85 22.85
N GLN A 353 -2.82 4.04 23.45
CA GLN A 353 -2.08 4.28 24.69
C GLN A 353 -2.74 3.58 25.90
N SER A 354 -4.06 3.62 25.98
CA SER A 354 -4.90 3.02 27.02
C SER A 354 -6.18 2.51 26.33
N GLY A 355 -6.45 1.21 26.37
CA GLY A 355 -7.45 0.55 25.50
C GLY A 355 -6.80 -0.43 24.51
N PRO A 356 -7.57 -1.26 23.79
CA PRO A 356 -7.02 -2.26 22.89
C PRO A 356 -6.43 -1.61 21.63
N GLY A 357 -5.36 -2.18 21.08
CA GLY A 357 -4.87 -1.80 19.76
C GLY A 357 -5.86 -2.22 18.67
N GLY A 358 -5.86 -1.48 17.57
CA GLY A 358 -6.72 -1.76 16.43
C GLY A 358 -6.30 -3.04 15.70
N PRO A 359 -7.24 -3.79 15.11
CA PRO A 359 -6.90 -4.95 14.28
C PRO A 359 -6.22 -4.53 12.97
N GLY A 360 -5.34 -5.38 12.46
CA GLY A 360 -4.80 -5.31 11.12
C GLY A 360 -5.82 -5.70 10.05
N GLY A 361 -5.52 -5.33 8.82
CA GLY A 361 -6.37 -5.49 7.65
C GLY A 361 -5.78 -6.47 6.62
N ALA A 362 -6.36 -6.54 5.42
CA ALA A 362 -5.83 -7.40 4.36
C ALA A 362 -4.81 -6.66 3.47
N VAL A 363 -3.79 -7.37 3.00
CA VAL A 363 -2.88 -6.94 1.95
C VAL A 363 -2.86 -8.02 0.87
N ASP A 364 -3.55 -7.76 -0.23
CA ASP A 364 -3.73 -8.72 -1.31
C ASP A 364 -2.98 -8.25 -2.57
N VAL A 365 -2.10 -9.11 -3.09
CA VAL A 365 -1.47 -8.91 -4.39
C VAL A 365 -1.84 -10.07 -5.28
N TYR A 366 -2.62 -9.81 -6.32
CA TYR A 366 -3.07 -10.88 -7.19
C TYR A 366 -3.09 -10.57 -8.66
N ALA A 367 -2.77 -11.59 -9.45
CA ALA A 367 -2.88 -11.55 -10.90
C ALA A 367 -3.88 -12.63 -11.32
N THR A 368 -4.93 -12.25 -12.05
CA THR A 368 -5.89 -13.19 -12.63
C THR A 368 -5.78 -13.21 -14.15
N GLY A 369 -6.14 -14.30 -14.81
CA GLY A 369 -6.31 -14.30 -16.27
C GLY A 369 -6.10 -15.64 -16.97
N SER A 370 -5.96 -15.58 -18.28
CA SER A 370 -5.82 -16.73 -19.19
C SER A 370 -4.61 -16.62 -20.12
N THR A 371 -3.83 -15.55 -19.99
CA THR A 371 -2.66 -15.29 -20.84
C THR A 371 -1.35 -15.70 -20.14
N ASP A 372 -0.31 -15.99 -20.94
CA ASP A 372 1.05 -16.24 -20.41
C ASP A 372 1.69 -15.00 -19.74
N ALA A 373 1.02 -13.84 -19.77
CA ALA A 373 1.45 -12.63 -19.10
C ALA A 373 1.04 -12.58 -17.62
N VAL A 374 0.12 -13.44 -17.19
CA VAL A 374 -0.40 -13.45 -15.82
C VAL A 374 0.72 -13.80 -14.85
N ARG A 375 1.07 -12.85 -13.98
CA ARG A 375 2.15 -13.06 -12.99
C ARG A 375 2.02 -12.14 -11.78
N ALA A 376 2.13 -12.69 -10.57
CA ALA A 376 2.28 -11.91 -9.34
C ALA A 376 3.74 -11.88 -8.87
N VAL A 377 4.33 -10.69 -8.74
CA VAL A 377 5.70 -10.48 -8.27
C VAL A 377 5.69 -9.44 -7.15
N VAL A 378 6.14 -9.85 -5.97
CA VAL A 378 6.23 -9.02 -4.78
C VAL A 378 7.69 -8.90 -4.35
N LEU A 379 8.26 -7.73 -4.54
CA LEU A 379 9.52 -7.29 -3.94
C LEU A 379 9.29 -6.24 -2.85
N ALA A 380 8.02 -5.94 -2.55
CA ALA A 380 7.56 -4.94 -1.59
C ALA A 380 7.63 -5.42 -0.13
N GLN A 381 7.61 -4.47 0.80
CA GLN A 381 7.23 -4.74 2.18
C GLN A 381 5.70 -4.86 2.26
N LEU A 382 5.21 -5.96 2.83
CA LEU A 382 3.80 -6.20 3.11
C LEU A 382 3.58 -6.20 4.62
N ASP A 383 2.67 -5.37 5.12
CA ASP A 383 2.42 -5.17 6.56
C ASP A 383 0.92 -5.16 6.86
N ALA A 384 0.42 -6.25 7.43
CA ALA A 384 -0.95 -6.45 7.89
C ALA A 384 -1.02 -6.56 9.43
N GLY A 385 -0.02 -6.00 10.13
CA GLY A 385 0.12 -6.19 11.57
C GLY A 385 -1.00 -5.56 12.41
N GLY A 386 -1.15 -6.08 13.63
CA GLY A 386 -2.00 -5.46 14.64
C GLY A 386 -1.39 -4.19 15.23
N GLY A 387 -2.25 -3.36 15.83
CA GLY A 387 -1.87 -2.21 16.63
C GLY A 387 -1.50 -2.58 18.06
N ASP A 388 -0.54 -1.88 18.66
CA ASP A 388 -0.18 -2.09 20.07
C ASP A 388 -1.22 -1.46 21.02
N GLY A 389 -1.42 -2.01 22.22
CA GLY A 389 -2.40 -1.49 23.18
C GLY A 389 -2.26 -1.97 24.62
N THR A 390 -3.34 -1.88 25.39
CA THR A 390 -3.53 -2.65 26.63
C THR A 390 -3.73 -4.11 26.28
N VAL A 391 -4.64 -4.42 25.36
CA VAL A 391 -4.62 -5.67 24.60
C VAL A 391 -4.11 -5.35 23.20
N GLY A 392 -3.16 -6.13 22.69
CA GLY A 392 -2.69 -5.96 21.32
C GLY A 392 -3.77 -6.31 20.31
N GLY A 393 -3.85 -5.57 19.21
CA GLY A 393 -4.76 -5.88 18.11
C GLY A 393 -4.32 -7.13 17.36
N ASP A 394 -5.28 -7.92 16.89
CA ASP A 394 -5.00 -9.07 16.02
C ASP A 394 -4.47 -8.56 14.66
N ALA A 395 -3.57 -9.32 14.04
CA ALA A 395 -3.16 -9.02 12.67
C ALA A 395 -4.20 -9.49 11.65
N GLY A 396 -4.16 -8.90 10.46
CA GLY A 396 -5.00 -9.31 9.34
C GLY A 396 -4.32 -10.35 8.45
N ALA A 397 -4.53 -10.24 7.14
CA ALA A 397 -4.05 -11.22 6.17
C ALA A 397 -3.07 -10.60 5.17
N VAL A 398 -2.11 -11.38 4.71
CA VAL A 398 -1.31 -11.07 3.53
C VAL A 398 -1.49 -12.21 2.53
N VAL A 399 -2.05 -11.92 1.35
CA VAL A 399 -2.27 -12.92 0.31
C VAL A 399 -1.54 -12.51 -0.96
N VAL A 400 -0.72 -13.42 -1.48
CA VAL A 400 -0.12 -13.27 -2.81
C VAL A 400 -0.57 -14.43 -3.67
N ARG A 401 -1.41 -14.18 -4.66
CA ARG A 401 -1.99 -15.27 -5.46
C ARG A 401 -1.94 -15.01 -6.95
N GLN A 402 -1.87 -16.10 -7.70
CA GLN A 402 -2.05 -16.08 -9.13
C GLN A 402 -3.18 -17.05 -9.48
N GLU A 403 -4.23 -16.54 -10.13
CA GLU A 403 -5.39 -17.33 -10.55
C GLU A 403 -5.46 -17.33 -12.08
N GLY A 404 -5.57 -18.49 -12.73
CA GLY A 404 -5.66 -18.49 -14.18
C GLY A 404 -5.34 -19.78 -14.90
N PHE A 405 -5.65 -19.80 -16.20
CA PHE A 405 -5.47 -20.93 -17.12
C PHE A 405 -4.35 -20.69 -18.14
N ALA A 406 -3.31 -19.95 -17.76
CA ALA A 406 -2.20 -19.73 -18.68
C ALA A 406 -1.50 -21.07 -18.99
N ASP A 407 -1.31 -21.37 -20.28
CA ASP A 407 -0.51 -22.50 -20.77
C ASP A 407 1.02 -22.22 -20.63
N GLY A 408 1.41 -21.29 -19.74
CA GLY A 408 2.77 -20.76 -19.58
C GLY A 408 3.13 -20.35 -18.14
N ASP A 409 4.45 -20.15 -17.93
CA ASP A 409 5.21 -19.85 -16.68
C ASP A 409 4.42 -19.11 -15.57
N VAL A 410 3.73 -19.88 -14.72
CA VAL A 410 3.02 -19.38 -13.53
C VAL A 410 4.02 -19.25 -12.39
N ARG A 411 4.49 -18.03 -12.13
CA ARG A 411 5.48 -17.77 -11.09
C ARG A 411 5.06 -16.67 -10.13
N VAL A 412 4.76 -17.10 -8.90
CA VAL A 412 4.66 -16.19 -7.75
C VAL A 412 6.04 -16.03 -7.12
N GLU A 413 6.56 -14.81 -7.14
CA GLU A 413 7.86 -14.48 -6.56
C GLU A 413 7.68 -13.46 -5.46
N VAL A 414 8.03 -13.85 -4.23
CA VAL A 414 8.08 -12.94 -3.10
C VAL A 414 9.54 -12.80 -2.68
N GLY A 415 10.15 -11.70 -3.14
CA GLY A 415 11.57 -11.41 -3.01
C GLY A 415 11.95 -10.88 -1.63
N THR A 416 12.95 -10.01 -1.55
CA THR A 416 13.62 -9.63 -0.29
C THR A 416 12.82 -8.72 0.65
N GLY A 417 11.59 -8.35 0.30
CA GLY A 417 10.73 -7.57 1.18
C GLY A 417 10.40 -8.35 2.46
N ALA A 418 10.09 -7.66 3.55
CA ALA A 418 9.54 -8.31 4.75
C ALA A 418 8.04 -8.50 4.58
N VAL A 419 7.51 -9.66 4.96
CA VAL A 419 6.07 -9.91 5.04
C VAL A 419 5.72 -10.09 6.51
N ASP A 420 4.92 -9.17 7.05
CA ASP A 420 4.57 -9.12 8.46
C ASP A 420 3.04 -9.09 8.64
N ALA A 421 2.52 -10.13 9.28
CA ALA A 421 1.16 -10.26 9.77
C ALA A 421 1.20 -10.60 11.28
N SER A 422 2.05 -9.92 12.05
CA SER A 422 2.15 -10.13 13.50
C SER A 422 1.13 -9.33 14.31
N GLY A 423 0.61 -9.96 15.37
CA GLY A 423 -0.29 -9.29 16.31
C GLY A 423 0.44 -8.19 17.09
N GLY A 424 -0.32 -7.19 17.54
CA GLY A 424 0.21 -6.08 18.32
C GLY A 424 0.61 -6.51 19.73
N ASP A 425 1.54 -5.76 20.34
CA ASP A 425 1.91 -6.00 21.74
C ASP A 425 0.86 -5.38 22.68
N GLY A 426 0.57 -6.05 23.79
CA GLY A 426 -0.35 -5.56 24.80
C GLY A 426 0.23 -5.54 26.21
N ALA A 427 -0.14 -4.53 27.00
CA ALA A 427 0.19 -4.50 28.43
C ALA A 427 -0.51 -5.63 29.22
N ASP A 428 -1.73 -6.00 28.86
CA ASP A 428 -2.63 -6.96 29.52
C ASP A 428 -2.96 -8.19 28.65
N GLY A 429 -2.45 -8.26 27.42
CA GLY A 429 -2.60 -9.43 26.54
C GLY A 429 -2.12 -9.14 25.12
N GLY A 430 -1.38 -10.06 24.50
CA GLY A 430 -0.90 -9.87 23.13
C GLY A 430 -1.97 -10.16 22.08
N GLY A 431 -1.90 -9.49 20.93
CA GLY A 431 -2.75 -9.77 19.78
C GLY A 431 -2.31 -11.02 19.03
N ASN A 432 -3.22 -11.70 18.35
CA ASN A 432 -2.91 -12.90 17.58
C ASN A 432 -2.21 -12.57 16.26
N GLY A 433 -1.32 -13.45 15.82
CA GLY A 433 -0.75 -13.43 14.49
C GLY A 433 -1.80 -13.76 13.43
N GLY A 434 -1.61 -13.21 12.25
CA GLY A 434 -2.53 -13.25 11.13
C GLY A 434 -2.29 -14.43 10.18
N TRP A 435 -2.78 -14.30 8.96
CA TRP A 435 -2.59 -15.30 7.91
C TRP A 435 -1.68 -14.76 6.81
N ILE A 436 -0.72 -15.57 6.37
CA ILE A 436 0.07 -15.32 5.16
C ILE A 436 -0.19 -16.47 4.19
N GLY A 437 -0.84 -16.18 3.07
CA GLY A 437 -1.13 -17.13 2.00
C GLY A 437 -0.33 -16.79 0.74
N VAL A 438 0.34 -17.77 0.15
CA VAL A 438 0.92 -17.64 -1.19
C VAL A 438 0.49 -18.81 -2.04
N ASP A 439 -0.32 -18.51 -3.06
CA ASP A 439 -0.94 -19.51 -3.91
C ASP A 439 -0.50 -19.32 -5.36
N GLY A 440 0.23 -20.32 -5.87
CA GLY A 440 0.38 -20.49 -7.32
C GLY A 440 -0.90 -21.09 -7.90
N ALA A 441 -1.14 -20.87 -9.20
CA ALA A 441 -2.35 -21.32 -9.88
C ALA A 441 -2.71 -22.78 -9.51
N SER A 442 -3.92 -22.96 -8.98
CA SER A 442 -4.45 -24.25 -8.57
C SER A 442 -4.51 -25.18 -9.79
N VAL A 443 -3.89 -26.35 -9.65
CA VAL A 443 -4.03 -27.59 -10.44
C VAL A 443 -4.82 -27.47 -11.75
N PRO A 444 -4.20 -27.71 -12.93
CA PRO A 444 -4.92 -27.69 -14.20
C PRO A 444 -6.04 -28.74 -14.18
N THR A 445 -7.29 -28.29 -14.26
CA THR A 445 -8.48 -29.16 -14.19
C THR A 445 -8.87 -29.77 -15.53
N LEU A 446 -8.05 -29.69 -16.58
CA LEU A 446 -8.35 -30.29 -17.87
C LEU A 446 -7.18 -31.09 -18.44
N ALA A 447 -7.49 -32.35 -18.73
CA ALA A 447 -6.60 -33.33 -19.33
C ALA A 447 -5.95 -32.79 -20.63
N ALA A 448 -4.64 -33.00 -20.74
CA ALA A 448 -3.82 -32.85 -21.95
C ALA A 448 -3.22 -31.47 -22.27
N ALA A 449 -2.51 -30.86 -21.32
CA ALA A 449 -1.40 -29.94 -21.63
C ALA A 449 -0.07 -30.57 -21.23
N ALA A 450 0.94 -30.42 -22.10
CA ALA A 450 2.28 -30.97 -21.92
C ALA A 450 2.98 -30.36 -20.68
N PRO A 451 3.96 -31.05 -20.07
CA PRO A 451 4.68 -30.52 -18.92
C PRO A 451 5.52 -29.31 -19.34
N VAL A 452 5.09 -28.10 -18.97
CA VAL A 452 5.93 -26.89 -19.01
C VAL A 452 6.68 -26.83 -17.68
N ALA A 453 7.99 -26.67 -17.75
CA ALA A 453 8.85 -26.49 -16.58
C ALA A 453 9.17 -25.00 -16.42
N ALA A 454 8.45 -24.32 -15.53
CA ALA A 454 8.84 -23.07 -14.85
C ALA A 454 7.88 -22.64 -13.72
N ASP A 455 6.82 -23.41 -13.44
CA ASP A 455 5.82 -23.02 -12.46
C ASP A 455 6.30 -23.25 -11.02
N GLY A 456 6.30 -22.21 -10.17
CA GLY A 456 6.67 -22.37 -8.77
C GLY A 456 6.59 -21.10 -7.91
N ILE A 457 6.43 -21.31 -6.61
CA ILE A 457 6.58 -20.28 -5.57
C ILE A 457 8.06 -20.23 -5.18
N ARG A 458 8.67 -19.05 -5.35
CA ARG A 458 9.98 -18.72 -4.78
C ARG A 458 9.81 -17.63 -3.74
N MET A 459 10.07 -17.98 -2.49
CA MET A 459 9.98 -17.10 -1.34
C MET A 459 11.37 -16.86 -0.75
N GLU A 460 11.91 -15.66 -0.96
CA GLU A 460 13.16 -15.19 -0.33
C GLU A 460 12.90 -14.28 0.86
N ALA A 461 11.69 -13.74 0.98
CA ALA A 461 11.27 -12.92 2.12
C ALA A 461 11.34 -13.71 3.43
N ALA A 462 11.61 -12.98 4.52
CA ALA A 462 11.26 -13.48 5.83
C ALA A 462 9.74 -13.33 6.02
N LEU A 463 9.07 -14.43 6.29
CA LEU A 463 7.64 -14.46 6.61
C LEU A 463 7.45 -14.44 8.12
N ARG A 464 6.66 -13.50 8.63
CA ARG A 464 6.34 -13.39 10.05
C ARG A 464 4.84 -13.23 10.26
N ALA A 465 4.23 -14.22 10.91
CA ALA A 465 2.87 -14.13 11.45
C ALA A 465 2.91 -14.53 12.93
N ALA A 466 3.62 -13.76 13.75
CA ALA A 466 3.81 -14.06 15.17
C ALA A 466 2.70 -13.46 16.04
N GLY A 467 2.41 -14.06 17.18
CA GLY A 467 1.60 -13.42 18.21
C GLY A 467 2.36 -12.27 18.89
N GLY A 468 1.64 -11.25 19.32
CA GLY A 468 2.17 -10.12 20.07
C GLY A 468 2.45 -10.47 21.54
N ALA A 469 3.36 -9.75 22.18
CA ALA A 469 3.69 -9.98 23.58
C ALA A 469 2.58 -9.48 24.51
N GLY A 470 2.27 -10.25 25.56
CA GLY A 470 1.42 -9.84 26.67
C GLY A 470 2.25 -9.44 27.89
N GLY A 471 2.07 -8.26 28.45
CA GLY A 471 2.79 -7.86 29.66
C GLY A 471 2.33 -8.67 30.89
N ALA A 472 1.22 -8.23 31.47
CA ALA A 472 0.54 -8.81 32.61
C ALA A 472 -0.41 -9.96 32.23
N GLY A 473 -0.85 -10.04 30.98
CA GLY A 473 -1.71 -11.13 30.49
C GLY A 473 -1.03 -12.08 29.52
N GLU A 474 -1.83 -12.94 28.90
CA GLU A 474 -1.34 -13.99 27.99
C GLU A 474 -0.68 -13.40 26.73
N GLY A 475 0.32 -14.10 26.20
CA GLY A 475 0.86 -13.76 24.90
C GLY A 475 -0.09 -14.19 23.78
N GLY A 476 -0.08 -13.47 22.66
CA GLY A 476 -0.95 -13.76 21.52
C GLY A 476 -0.59 -15.08 20.82
N VAL A 477 -1.56 -15.73 20.20
CA VAL A 477 -1.33 -16.97 19.44
C VAL A 477 -0.57 -16.65 18.15
N GLY A 478 0.36 -17.51 17.74
CA GLY A 478 1.01 -17.42 16.44
C GLY A 478 0.03 -17.68 15.29
N GLY A 479 0.28 -17.04 14.15
CA GLY A 479 -0.58 -17.08 12.98
C GLY A 479 -0.41 -18.32 12.10
N HIS A 480 -0.84 -18.21 10.85
CA HIS A 480 -0.78 -19.27 9.87
C HIS A 480 -0.01 -18.82 8.62
N VAL A 481 0.91 -19.65 8.15
CA VAL A 481 1.63 -19.44 6.88
C VAL A 481 1.35 -20.63 5.96
N GLN A 482 0.80 -20.36 4.78
CA GLN A 482 0.50 -21.35 3.75
C GLN A 482 1.19 -20.98 2.45
N LEU A 483 1.98 -21.90 1.88
CA LEU A 483 2.54 -21.80 0.54
C LEU A 483 2.08 -23.02 -0.28
N ALA A 484 1.31 -22.81 -1.35
CA ALA A 484 0.76 -23.88 -2.17
C ALA A 484 1.04 -23.67 -3.67
N GLY A 485 1.72 -24.63 -4.31
CA GLY A 485 2.06 -24.52 -5.73
C GLY A 485 2.52 -25.83 -6.39
N SER A 486 2.94 -25.74 -7.65
CA SER A 486 3.61 -26.82 -8.39
C SER A 486 4.98 -27.15 -7.80
N GLN A 487 5.77 -26.11 -7.52
CA GLN A 487 7.06 -26.18 -6.83
C GLN A 487 7.05 -25.13 -5.72
N VAL A 488 7.51 -25.49 -4.52
CA VAL A 488 7.63 -24.54 -3.40
C VAL A 488 9.08 -24.47 -2.93
N ALA A 489 9.64 -23.27 -2.92
CA ALA A 489 10.92 -22.95 -2.29
C ALA A 489 10.73 -21.83 -1.26
N CYS A 490 11.08 -22.11 0.00
CA CYS A 490 10.83 -21.22 1.12
C CYS A 490 12.11 -20.85 1.90
N GLY A 491 12.21 -19.56 2.23
CA GLY A 491 13.16 -18.99 3.18
C GLY A 491 12.73 -19.19 4.64
N ALA A 492 12.99 -18.19 5.48
CA ALA A 492 12.71 -18.26 6.91
C ALA A 492 11.24 -17.93 7.20
N VAL A 493 10.63 -18.71 8.09
CA VAL A 493 9.23 -18.52 8.52
C VAL A 493 9.15 -18.47 10.04
N THR A 494 8.43 -17.48 10.56
CA THR A 494 8.17 -17.29 11.99
C THR A 494 6.68 -17.17 12.27
N VAL A 495 6.13 -18.17 12.94
CA VAL A 495 4.75 -18.20 13.46
C VAL A 495 4.77 -18.41 14.98
N ASP A 496 5.76 -17.85 15.67
CA ASP A 496 5.91 -18.00 17.12
C ASP A 496 4.73 -17.35 17.88
N GLY A 497 4.35 -17.96 19.00
CA GLY A 497 3.45 -17.36 19.97
C GLY A 497 4.11 -16.21 20.72
N GLY A 498 3.31 -15.24 21.14
CA GLY A 498 3.74 -14.08 21.89
C GLY A 498 4.25 -14.44 23.28
N ALA A 499 5.32 -13.76 23.72
CA ALA A 499 5.81 -13.94 25.08
C ALA A 499 4.86 -13.28 26.11
N SER A 500 4.81 -13.85 27.31
CA SER A 500 4.20 -13.24 28.49
C SER A 500 5.20 -13.19 29.65
N ALA A 501 5.23 -12.05 30.34
CA ALA A 501 6.07 -11.88 31.53
C ALA A 501 5.39 -12.40 32.81
N ALA A 502 4.05 -12.45 32.83
CA ALA A 502 3.27 -12.73 34.04
C ALA A 502 2.33 -13.94 33.95
N MET A 503 1.91 -14.32 32.74
CA MET A 503 0.94 -15.39 32.49
C MET A 503 1.48 -16.41 31.50
N ALA A 504 0.58 -17.20 30.89
CA ALA A 504 0.94 -18.17 29.88
C ALA A 504 1.48 -17.47 28.61
N GLY A 505 2.51 -18.07 28.01
CA GLY A 505 2.94 -17.66 26.68
C GLY A 505 1.95 -18.11 25.62
N GLY A 506 1.87 -17.37 24.52
CA GLY A 506 0.98 -17.71 23.40
C GLY A 506 1.34 -19.03 22.74
N ILE A 507 0.37 -19.74 22.19
CA ILE A 507 0.61 -20.97 21.45
C ILE A 507 1.29 -20.64 20.11
N GLY A 508 2.26 -21.45 19.68
CA GLY A 508 2.85 -21.32 18.36
C GLY A 508 1.85 -21.61 17.24
N GLY A 509 1.98 -20.92 16.12
CA GLY A 509 1.13 -21.03 14.95
C GLY A 509 1.42 -22.23 14.07
N SER A 510 1.02 -22.15 12.79
CA SER A 510 1.20 -23.27 11.86
C SER A 510 1.85 -22.84 10.55
N VAL A 511 2.71 -23.70 10.02
CA VAL A 511 3.31 -23.59 8.68
C VAL A 511 2.87 -24.77 7.83
N GLU A 512 2.27 -24.50 6.69
CA GLU A 512 1.86 -25.49 5.69
C GLU A 512 2.53 -25.18 4.34
N LEU A 513 3.38 -26.09 3.88
CA LEU A 513 4.04 -25.99 2.59
C LEU A 513 3.59 -27.16 1.71
N LEU A 514 3.01 -26.87 0.55
CA LEU A 514 2.43 -27.87 -0.35
C LEU A 514 2.98 -27.69 -1.77
N SER A 515 3.77 -28.67 -2.21
CA SER A 515 4.26 -28.77 -3.58
C SER A 515 3.69 -30.00 -4.28
N SER A 516 3.15 -29.82 -5.49
CA SER A 516 2.44 -30.90 -6.21
C SER A 516 3.27 -31.65 -7.25
N THR A 517 4.36 -31.07 -7.77
CA THR A 517 5.16 -31.69 -8.85
C THR A 517 6.61 -32.00 -8.45
N ALA A 518 7.09 -31.44 -7.34
CA ALA A 518 8.42 -31.68 -6.79
C ALA A 518 8.38 -31.66 -5.25
N PRO A 519 9.38 -32.21 -4.55
CA PRO A 519 9.53 -32.00 -3.11
C PRO A 519 9.71 -30.50 -2.78
N THR A 520 9.08 -30.03 -1.71
CA THR A 520 9.29 -28.67 -1.21
C THR A 520 10.74 -28.45 -0.77
N LEU A 521 11.35 -27.33 -1.17
CA LEU A 521 12.69 -26.91 -0.78
C LEU A 521 12.63 -25.87 0.36
N VAL A 522 13.12 -26.23 1.54
CA VAL A 522 13.26 -25.31 2.68
C VAL A 522 14.73 -24.97 2.87
N THR A 523 15.07 -23.68 2.80
CA THR A 523 16.47 -23.22 2.81
C THR A 523 16.91 -22.56 4.13
N ALA A 524 15.95 -22.28 5.01
CA ALA A 524 16.19 -21.66 6.31
C ALA A 524 15.27 -22.28 7.38
N PRO A 525 15.53 -22.06 8.68
CA PRO A 525 14.69 -22.59 9.75
C PRO A 525 13.25 -22.10 9.67
N LEU A 526 12.32 -23.01 10.01
CA LEU A 526 10.90 -22.69 10.23
C LEU A 526 10.64 -22.71 11.73
N THR A 527 10.03 -21.66 12.27
CA THR A 527 9.81 -21.50 13.72
C THR A 527 8.32 -21.37 14.03
N ALA A 528 7.87 -22.23 14.95
CA ALA A 528 6.51 -22.28 15.48
C ALA A 528 6.58 -22.53 17.00
N ARG A 529 7.36 -21.71 17.70
CA ARG A 529 7.57 -21.83 19.14
C ARG A 529 6.33 -21.36 19.89
N GLY A 530 6.08 -21.98 21.04
CA GLY A 530 5.25 -21.35 22.04
C GLY A 530 5.99 -20.15 22.65
N GLY A 531 5.24 -19.12 23.01
CA GLY A 531 5.77 -17.96 23.70
C GLY A 531 6.33 -18.32 25.07
N ALA A 532 7.32 -17.55 25.52
CA ALA A 532 7.79 -17.64 26.90
C ALA A 532 6.65 -17.26 27.86
N GLY A 533 6.53 -17.93 29.00
CA GLY A 533 5.51 -17.67 30.01
C GLY A 533 5.46 -18.77 31.08
N THR A 534 4.52 -18.69 32.02
CA THR A 534 4.31 -19.73 33.05
C THR A 534 2.82 -20.15 33.10
N PRO A 535 2.45 -21.29 32.47
CA PRO A 535 3.31 -22.18 31.67
C PRO A 535 3.76 -21.52 30.35
N ALA A 536 4.85 -22.01 29.78
CA ALA A 536 5.22 -21.62 28.41
C ALA A 536 4.13 -22.09 27.43
N GLY A 537 3.96 -21.35 26.33
CA GLY A 537 3.04 -21.73 25.28
C GLY A 537 3.41 -23.08 24.67
N ALA A 538 2.41 -23.81 24.17
CA ALA A 538 2.67 -25.00 23.38
C ALA A 538 3.33 -24.62 22.04
N ALA A 539 4.25 -25.45 21.55
CA ALA A 539 4.75 -25.32 20.19
C ALA A 539 3.62 -25.62 19.18
N GLY A 540 3.70 -24.95 18.04
CA GLY A 540 2.79 -25.12 16.92
C GLY A 540 3.15 -26.30 16.02
N ALA A 541 2.79 -26.20 14.73
CA ALA A 541 2.96 -27.28 13.77
C ALA A 541 3.66 -26.83 12.48
N VAL A 542 4.44 -27.73 11.88
CA VAL A 542 5.00 -27.58 10.54
C VAL A 542 4.64 -28.81 9.73
N THR A 543 3.95 -28.60 8.61
CA THR A 543 3.58 -29.64 7.64
C THR A 543 4.23 -29.32 6.30
N ILE A 544 4.93 -30.29 5.72
CA ILE A 544 5.58 -30.15 4.41
C ILE A 544 5.12 -31.33 3.55
N ASP A 545 4.49 -31.02 2.41
CA ASP A 545 3.97 -31.98 1.44
C ASP A 545 3.04 -33.04 2.08
N GLY A 546 2.18 -32.58 3.01
CA GLY A 546 1.23 -33.43 3.75
C GLY A 546 1.84 -34.21 4.92
N GLU A 547 3.15 -34.10 5.17
CA GLU A 547 3.82 -34.76 6.29
C GLU A 547 4.12 -33.79 7.44
N GLY A 548 3.64 -34.10 8.64
CA GLY A 548 4.01 -33.38 9.86
C GLY A 548 5.48 -33.57 10.21
N LYS A 549 6.19 -32.48 10.54
CA LYS A 549 7.61 -32.48 10.91
C LYS A 549 7.80 -32.35 12.42
N THR A 550 8.85 -33.00 12.95
CA THR A 550 9.23 -32.89 14.36
C THR A 550 9.94 -31.57 14.62
N LEU A 551 9.58 -30.88 15.71
CA LEU A 551 10.14 -29.60 16.11
C LEU A 551 11.02 -29.76 17.36
N ASP A 552 12.28 -29.32 17.28
CA ASP A 552 13.17 -29.22 18.45
C ASP A 552 13.06 -27.81 19.05
N GLY A 553 12.46 -27.70 20.23
CA GLY A 553 12.15 -26.41 20.86
C GLY A 553 11.28 -25.50 19.98
N GLY A 554 10.35 -26.07 19.21
CA GLY A 554 9.49 -25.34 18.27
C GLY A 554 10.18 -24.90 16.97
N VAL A 555 11.34 -25.49 16.63
CA VAL A 555 12.09 -25.17 15.41
C VAL A 555 12.25 -26.41 14.53
N TYR A 556 11.91 -26.28 13.25
CA TYR A 556 12.31 -27.22 12.20
C TYR A 556 13.59 -26.72 11.53
N ARG A 557 14.56 -27.61 11.34
CA ARG A 557 15.81 -27.34 10.62
C ARG A 557 15.89 -28.33 9.44
N PRO A 558 15.90 -27.85 8.19
CA PRO A 558 15.86 -28.69 7.00
C PRO A 558 17.08 -29.59 6.83
#